data_AF-A0A354YAF4-F1
#
_entry.id   AF-A0A354YAF4-F1
#
_cell.length_a   1.000
_cell.length_b   1.000
_cell.length_c   1.000
_cell.angle_alpha   90.00
_cell.angle_beta   90.00
_cell.angle_gamma   90.00
#
_symmetry.space_group_name_H-M   'P 1'
#
loop_
_entity.id
_entity.type
_entity.pdbx_description
1 polymer ?
#
loop_
_entity_poly.entity_id
_entity_poly.type
_entity_poly.pdbx_seq_one_letter_code
_entity_poly.pdbx_strand_id
1 'polypeptide(L)' 'SLDADRDGFIAPAEAALDPILKENFASFDSNGDGHLSRDEYASYQPGPADPSGD' A
#
# COMPACT_ATOMS: atom_id res chain seq x y z
N SER A 1 -5.20 7.29 -5.95
CA SER A 1 -4.13 6.29 -5.93
C SER A 1 -3.47 6.36 -4.58
N LEU A 2 -3.23 5.21 -3.96
CA LEU A 2 -2.67 5.12 -2.60
C LEU A 2 -1.17 5.47 -2.63
N ASP A 3 -0.47 4.94 -3.63
CA ASP A 3 0.89 5.29 -4.04
C ASP A 3 0.85 6.64 -4.79
N ALA A 4 1.22 7.71 -4.08
CA ALA A 4 1.12 9.08 -4.55
C ALA A 4 2.38 9.51 -5.32
N ASP A 5 3.55 9.03 -4.93
CA ASP A 5 4.82 9.33 -5.60
C ASP A 5 5.17 8.33 -6.72
N ARG A 6 4.42 7.22 -6.81
CA ARG A 6 4.54 6.17 -7.83
C ARG A 6 5.86 5.44 -7.77
N ASP A 7 6.39 5.25 -6.57
CA ASP A 7 7.61 4.48 -6.35
C ASP A 7 7.35 2.96 -6.26
N GLY A 8 6.07 2.54 -6.23
CA GLY A 8 5.62 1.15 -6.14
C GLY A 8 5.42 0.66 -4.71
N PHE A 9 5.68 1.51 -3.72
CA PHE A 9 5.52 1.26 -2.29
C PHE A 9 4.46 2.17 -1.71
N ILE A 10 4.00 1.85 -0.50
CA ILE A 10 3.15 2.73 0.29
C ILE A 10 3.91 3.10 1.55
N ALA A 11 4.33 4.34 1.64
CA ALA A 11 4.95 4.88 2.84
C ALA A 11 3.90 5.12 3.94
N PRO A 12 4.31 5.21 5.22
CA PRO A 12 3.38 5.49 6.32
C PRO A 12 2.62 6.81 6.15
N ALA A 13 3.23 7.79 5.47
CA ALA A 13 2.60 9.07 5.16
C ALA A 13 1.44 8.92 4.16
N GLU A 14 1.58 8.02 3.20
CA GLU A 14 0.57 7.70 2.19
C GLU A 14 -0.51 6.79 2.78
N ALA A 15 -0.10 5.79 3.56
CA ALA A 15 -1.01 4.96 4.33
C ALA A 15 -1.87 5.80 5.29
N ALA A 16 -1.33 6.89 5.85
CA ALA A 16 -2.09 7.77 6.73
C ALA A 16 -3.24 8.51 6.05
N LEU A 17 -3.28 8.53 4.70
CA LEU A 17 -4.41 9.07 3.92
C LEU A 17 -5.62 8.13 3.94
N ASP A 18 -5.43 6.86 4.28
CA ASP A 18 -6.47 5.85 4.42
C ASP A 18 -6.54 5.33 5.87
N PRO A 19 -7.65 5.55 6.60
CA PRO A 19 -7.75 5.15 8.00
C PRO A 19 -7.61 3.64 8.20
N ILE A 20 -8.09 2.81 7.26
CA ILE A 20 -7.98 1.35 7.36
C ILE A 20 -6.53 0.92 7.15
N LEU A 21 -5.87 1.47 6.13
CA LEU A 21 -4.48 1.14 5.86
C LEU A 21 -3.57 1.61 7.00
N LYS A 22 -3.81 2.80 7.55
CA LYS A 22 -3.06 3.33 8.69
C LYS A 22 -3.15 2.42 9.92
N GLU A 23 -4.34 1.92 10.24
CA GLU A 23 -4.55 1.04 11.40
C GLU A 23 -3.93 -0.35 11.17
N ASN A 24 -3.91 -0.82 9.93
CA ASN A 24 -3.42 -2.15 9.57
C ASN A 24 -2.02 -2.15 8.94
N PHE A 25 -1.34 -1.00 8.88
CA PHE A 25 -0.07 -0.85 8.18
C PHE A 25 0.96 -1.85 8.66
N ALA A 26 1.18 -1.90 9.98
CA ALA A 26 2.10 -2.85 10.61
C ALA A 26 1.67 -4.32 10.45
N SER A 27 0.40 -4.58 10.15
CA SER A 27 -0.09 -5.93 9.85
C SER A 27 0.18 -6.33 8.40
N PHE A 28 0.28 -5.36 7.49
CA PHE A 28 0.61 -5.59 6.08
C PHE A 28 2.13 -5.61 5.85
N ASP A 29 2.89 -4.76 6.56
CA ASP A 29 4.36 -4.67 6.56
C ASP A 29 4.97 -5.93 7.18
N SER A 30 4.99 -7.01 6.39
CA SER A 30 5.36 -8.35 6.83
C SER A 30 6.88 -8.48 6.92
N ASN A 31 7.61 -7.73 6.09
CA ASN A 31 9.06 -7.70 6.11
C ASN A 31 9.62 -6.71 7.15
N GLY A 32 8.81 -5.77 7.65
CA GLY A 32 9.17 -4.79 8.67
C GLY A 32 10.12 -3.70 8.17
N ASP A 33 10.08 -3.38 6.87
CA ASP A 33 10.96 -2.39 6.27
C ASP A 33 10.45 -0.94 6.41
N GLY A 34 9.22 -0.78 6.91
CA GLY A 34 8.58 0.50 7.14
C GLY A 34 7.75 1.02 5.97
N HIS A 35 7.54 0.22 4.92
CA HIS A 35 6.75 0.52 3.72
C HIS A 35 5.94 -0.71 3.34
N LEU A 36 4.81 -0.54 2.65
CA LEU A 36 4.12 -1.68 2.05
C LEU A 36 4.58 -1.82 0.61
N SER A 37 5.21 -2.93 0.28
CA SER A 37 5.45 -3.31 -1.11
C SER A 37 4.16 -3.75 -1.80
N ARG A 38 4.14 -3.71 -3.14
CA ARG A 38 2.99 -4.14 -3.94
C ARG A 38 2.44 -5.50 -3.54
N ASP A 39 3.31 -6.43 -3.15
CA ASP A 39 2.91 -7.76 -2.70
C ASP A 39 2.26 -7.76 -1.30
N GLU A 40 2.71 -6.88 -0.40
CA GLU A 40 2.19 -6.74 0.97
C GLU A 40 0.81 -6.08 1.00
N TYR A 41 0.57 -5.08 0.15
CA TYR A 41 -0.74 -4.46 0.00
C TYR A 41 -1.56 -5.01 -1.19
N ALA A 42 -1.09 -6.03 -1.92
CA ALA A 42 -1.85 -6.64 -3.02
C ALA A 42 -3.21 -7.20 -2.58
N SER A 43 -3.28 -7.66 -1.32
CA SER A 43 -4.53 -8.14 -0.71
C SER A 43 -5.48 -6.99 -0.36
N TYR A 44 -4.96 -5.78 -0.25
CA TYR A 44 -5.73 -4.55 -0.07
C TYR A 44 -6.20 -4.07 -1.45
N GLN A 45 -7.41 -4.47 -1.84
CA GLN A 45 -8.04 -3.98 -3.07
C GLN A 45 -8.91 -2.74 -2.79
N PRO A 46 -8.40 -1.51 -2.97
CA PRO A 46 -9.31 -0.44 -3.38
C PRO A 46 -9.83 -0.83 -4.78
N GLY A 47 -11.12 -0.61 -5.05
CA GLY A 47 -11.81 -1.09 -6.27
C GLY A 47 -11.07 -0.85 -7.60
N PRO A 48 -11.61 -1.47 -8.68
CA PRO A 48 -10.86 -2.22 -9.70
C PRO A 48 -9.50 -1.59 -10.03
N ALA A 49 -8.46 -2.27 -9.56
CA ALA A 49 -7.10 -2.12 -10.05
C ALA A 49 -7.10 -2.25 -11.57
N ASP A 50 -6.77 -1.16 -12.27
CA ASP A 50 -6.39 -1.23 -13.67
C ASP A 50 -5.21 -2.21 -13.82
N PRO A 51 -5.37 -3.30 -14.59
CA PRO A 51 -4.28 -4.20 -14.90
C PRO A 51 -3.44 -3.55 -16.01
N SER A 52 -2.40 -2.82 -15.62
CA SER A 52 -1.32 -2.44 -16.53
C SER A 52 -0.02 -2.63 -15.72
N GLY A 53 0.73 -3.72 -15.86
CA GLY A 53 0.76 -4.65 -16.97
C GLY A 53 1.56 -4.11 -18.15
N ASP A 54 2.73 -3.50 -17.91
CA ASP A 54 3.98 -3.65 -18.67
C ASP A 54 5.14 -3.03 -17.86
#